data_AF-A0A1F5WFB0-F1
#
_entry.id   AF-A0A1F5WFB0-F1
#
_cell.length_a   1.000
_cell.length_b   1.000
_cell.length_c   1.000
_cell.angle_alpha   90.00
_cell.angle_beta   90.00
_cell.angle_gamma   90.00
#
_symmetry.space_group_name_H-M   'P 1'
#
loop_
_entity.id
_entity.type
_entity.pdbx_description
1 polymer ?
#
loop_
_entity_poly.entity_id
_entity_poly.type
_entity_poly.pdbx_seq_one_letter_code
_entity_poly.pdbx_strand_id
1 'polypeptide(L)'
;MISPVIHLTYWGGRYDGGMSNEMPTNDEEFLRQEQTAESQEWREKQDSYADLGTYIKMNKQTVLSQEDPEVFGPHNLKNDLRAQRGEYFGVRFNVLNLKEVVGFPAKVEISYIDKDGNVAKVDVDLSKILTYKDVAIFGSMSSNSDKNQEMLDQRGIPDRVDEDLAKLGFSHMNSMDIEIRKKIDAATSEKRERLGREAREQKKKEFDF
;
A
#
# COMPACT_ATOMS: atom_id res chain seq x y z
N MET A 1 40.92 55.46 7.93
CA MET A 1 39.70 56.14 8.41
C MET A 1 38.85 55.09 9.11
N ILE A 2 39.23 54.73 10.35
CA ILE A 2 38.70 55.20 11.65
C ILE A 2 37.29 54.63 11.90
N SER A 3 37.24 53.57 12.71
CA SER A 3 36.08 53.08 13.44
C SER A 3 35.54 54.12 14.42
N PRO A 4 34.28 53.97 14.87
CA PRO A 4 33.93 54.31 16.24
C PRO A 4 33.69 53.04 17.04
N VAL A 5 34.57 52.84 18.01
CA VAL A 5 34.30 52.07 19.23
C VAL A 5 33.41 52.95 20.10
N ILE A 6 32.29 52.41 20.58
CA ILE A 6 31.63 52.93 21.78
C ILE A 6 31.52 51.76 22.76
N HIS A 7 32.33 51.85 23.81
CA HIS A 7 32.17 51.10 25.05
C HIS A 7 31.64 52.08 26.09
N LEU A 8 30.56 51.72 26.80
CA LEU A 8 30.51 51.81 28.27
C LEU A 8 29.22 51.19 28.82
N THR A 9 29.47 50.19 29.66
CA THR A 9 28.66 49.57 30.72
C THR A 9 27.81 50.53 31.57
N TYR A 10 26.66 50.08 32.11
CA TYR A 10 26.52 49.62 33.51
C TYR A 10 25.03 49.37 33.93
N TRP A 11 24.78 48.16 34.44
CA TRP A 11 23.85 47.70 35.50
C TRP A 11 22.34 48.00 35.53
N GLY A 12 21.58 46.90 35.64
CA GLY A 12 20.68 46.68 36.79
C GLY A 12 19.23 47.14 36.64
N GLY A 13 18.36 46.26 36.11
CA GLY A 13 16.91 46.44 36.15
C GLY A 13 16.20 45.09 36.09
N ARG A 14 15.42 44.80 37.14
CA ARG A 14 14.71 43.54 37.45
C ARG A 14 13.98 42.89 36.27
N TYR A 15 14.08 41.56 36.20
CA TYR A 15 13.04 40.73 35.63
C TYR A 15 11.77 40.89 36.48
N ASP A 16 10.75 41.54 35.95
CA ASP A 16 9.37 41.39 36.41
C ASP A 16 8.59 40.69 35.29
N GLY A 17 7.94 39.59 35.66
CA GLY A 17 7.18 38.75 34.76
C GLY A 17 5.97 39.49 34.18
N GLY A 18 5.81 39.34 32.87
CA GLY A 18 4.58 39.63 32.15
C GLY A 18 4.38 38.53 31.12
N MET A 19 3.78 37.40 31.53
CA MET A 19 3.11 36.53 30.56
C MET A 19 1.87 37.29 30.10
N SER A 20 1.93 37.84 28.89
CA SER A 20 0.72 38.32 28.21
C SER A 20 -0.15 37.10 27.89
N ASN A 21 -1.23 36.92 28.65
CA ASN A 21 -2.36 36.10 28.25
C ASN A 21 -3.11 36.84 27.14
N GLU A 22 -2.56 36.85 25.93
CA GLU A 22 -3.34 37.16 24.74
C GLU A 22 -4.20 35.93 24.44
N MET A 23 -5.51 36.03 24.72
CA MET A 23 -6.46 35.06 24.21
C MET A 23 -6.42 35.15 22.68
N PRO A 24 -6.22 34.04 21.94
CA PRO A 24 -6.24 34.09 20.50
C PRO A 24 -7.61 34.60 20.05
N THR A 25 -7.60 35.63 19.21
CA THR A 25 -8.83 36.16 18.62
C THR A 25 -9.44 35.07 17.74
N ASN A 26 -10.77 35.02 17.69
CA ASN A 26 -11.56 33.98 17.01
C ASN A 26 -11.09 33.74 15.55
N ASP A 27 -10.56 34.78 14.91
CA ASP A 27 -10.04 34.75 13.53
C ASP A 27 -8.72 33.98 13.40
N GLU A 28 -7.83 34.06 14.41
CA GLU A 28 -6.58 33.28 14.40
C GLU A 28 -6.81 31.80 14.71
N GLU A 29 -7.76 31.47 15.58
CA GLU A 29 -8.15 30.07 15.80
C GLU A 29 -8.83 29.48 14.56
N PHE A 30 -9.69 30.25 13.87
CA PHE A 30 -10.32 29.82 12.63
C PHE A 30 -9.30 29.60 11.51
N LEU A 31 -8.37 30.53 11.31
CA LEU A 31 -7.29 30.39 10.31
C LEU A 31 -6.35 29.23 10.63
N ARG A 32 -6.06 28.96 11.91
CA ARG A 32 -5.27 27.78 12.31
C ARG A 32 -6.07 26.49 12.08
N GLN A 33 -7.38 26.47 12.34
CA GLN A 33 -8.22 25.31 12.07
C GLN A 33 -8.35 25.04 10.56
N GLU A 34 -8.56 26.06 9.74
CA GLU A 34 -8.58 25.94 8.27
C GLU A 34 -7.22 25.46 7.73
N GLN A 35 -6.10 26.04 8.19
CA GLN A 35 -4.77 25.56 7.78
C GLN A 35 -4.49 24.12 8.26
N THR A 36 -5.01 23.73 9.42
CA THR A 36 -4.87 22.36 9.94
C THR A 36 -5.71 21.39 9.11
N ALA A 37 -6.94 21.78 8.74
CA ALA A 37 -7.83 21.01 7.88
C ALA A 37 -7.28 20.89 6.45
N GLU A 38 -6.81 21.98 5.84
CA GLU A 38 -6.15 21.96 4.53
C GLU A 38 -4.86 21.13 4.55
N SER A 39 -4.07 21.18 5.63
CA SER A 39 -2.86 20.35 5.81
C SER A 39 -3.18 18.87 6.01
N GLN A 40 -4.30 18.56 6.66
CA GLN A 40 -4.80 17.18 6.81
C GLN A 40 -5.33 16.66 5.47
N GLU A 41 -6.16 17.44 4.76
CA GLU A 41 -6.64 17.10 3.42
C GLU A 41 -5.48 16.95 2.42
N TRP A 42 -4.44 17.78 2.50
CA TRP A 42 -3.22 17.65 1.69
C TRP A 42 -2.44 16.37 2.01
N ARG A 43 -2.34 16.00 3.29
CA ARG A 43 -1.70 14.73 3.70
C ARG A 43 -2.53 13.51 3.27
N GLU A 44 -3.84 13.57 3.39
CA GLU A 44 -4.75 12.50 2.94
C GLU A 44 -4.78 12.38 1.41
N LYS A 45 -4.59 13.48 0.66
CA LYS A 45 -4.43 13.47 -0.80
C LYS A 45 -3.09 12.89 -1.27
N GLN A 46 -2.03 12.99 -0.47
CA GLN A 46 -0.71 12.43 -0.82
C GLN A 46 -0.68 10.89 -0.75
N ASP A 47 -1.53 10.28 0.08
CA ASP A 47 -1.58 8.82 0.27
C ASP A 47 -2.76 8.12 -0.42
N SER A 48 -3.55 8.86 -1.24
CA SER A 48 -4.72 8.30 -1.92
C SER A 48 -4.57 8.23 -3.45
N TYR A 49 -5.16 7.19 -4.03
CA TYR A 49 -5.14 6.83 -5.44
C TYR A 49 -6.52 7.06 -6.05
N ALA A 50 -6.56 7.54 -7.29
CA ALA A 50 -7.83 7.87 -7.95
C ALA A 50 -8.73 6.64 -8.13
N ASP A 51 -8.16 5.53 -8.58
CA ASP A 51 -8.87 4.29 -8.91
C ASP A 51 -7.98 3.06 -8.67
N LEU A 52 -8.59 1.87 -8.79
CA LEU A 52 -7.92 0.59 -8.62
C LEU A 52 -6.77 0.39 -9.62
N GLY A 53 -6.92 0.80 -10.87
CA GLY A 53 -5.89 0.64 -11.90
C GLY A 53 -4.63 1.44 -11.59
N THR A 54 -4.80 2.68 -11.14
CA THR A 54 -3.72 3.55 -10.70
C THR A 54 -3.02 2.96 -9.49
N TYR A 55 -3.77 2.45 -8.51
CA TYR A 55 -3.19 1.77 -7.34
C TYR A 55 -2.34 0.56 -7.76
N ILE A 56 -2.89 -0.33 -8.59
CA ILE A 56 -2.22 -1.53 -9.09
C ILE A 56 -0.92 -1.15 -9.81
N LYS A 57 -0.98 -0.16 -10.70
CA LYS A 57 0.19 0.29 -11.47
C LYS A 57 1.34 0.76 -10.59
N MET A 58 1.02 1.48 -9.51
CA MET A 58 2.02 2.09 -8.62
C MET A 58 2.56 1.12 -7.57
N ASN A 59 1.80 0.11 -7.19
CA ASN A 59 2.12 -0.79 -6.06
C ASN A 59 2.37 -2.25 -6.49
N LYS A 60 2.32 -2.57 -7.79
CA LYS A 60 2.61 -3.93 -8.25
C LYS A 60 4.02 -4.37 -7.90
N GLN A 61 4.14 -5.64 -7.56
CA GLN A 61 5.40 -6.33 -7.35
C GLN A 61 5.49 -7.50 -8.32
N THR A 62 6.58 -7.57 -9.07
CA THR A 62 6.84 -8.73 -9.94
C THR A 62 7.35 -9.88 -9.08
N VAL A 63 6.53 -10.91 -8.93
CA VAL A 63 6.85 -12.11 -8.15
C VAL A 63 7.66 -13.08 -9.00
N LEU A 64 7.26 -13.29 -10.25
CA LEU A 64 7.95 -14.16 -11.20
C LEU A 64 8.05 -13.46 -12.56
N SER A 65 9.28 -13.26 -13.03
CA SER A 65 9.62 -12.64 -14.30
C SER A 65 9.81 -13.70 -15.38
N GLN A 66 9.52 -13.36 -16.63
CA GLN A 66 9.87 -14.16 -17.80
C GLN A 66 11.37 -14.45 -17.94
N GLU A 67 12.24 -13.76 -17.18
CA GLU A 67 13.69 -13.99 -17.15
C GLU A 67 14.14 -14.90 -16.01
N ASP A 68 13.26 -15.22 -15.05
CA ASP A 68 13.61 -16.05 -13.92
C ASP A 68 13.87 -17.51 -14.37
N PRO A 69 14.94 -18.16 -13.89
CA PRO A 69 15.28 -19.52 -14.26
C PRO A 69 14.17 -20.51 -13.92
N GLU A 70 13.38 -20.25 -12.87
CA GLU A 70 12.24 -21.05 -12.46
C GLU A 70 11.10 -21.07 -13.51
N VAL A 71 11.04 -20.09 -14.41
CA VAL A 71 10.05 -20.03 -15.51
C VAL A 71 10.44 -20.92 -16.68
N PHE A 72 11.74 -21.01 -16.99
CA PHE A 72 12.27 -21.83 -18.09
C PHE A 72 12.62 -23.26 -17.68
N GLY A 73 12.82 -23.48 -16.39
CA GLY A 73 13.29 -24.74 -15.83
C GLY A 73 12.19 -25.82 -15.79
N PRO A 74 12.11 -26.61 -14.71
CA PRO A 74 11.31 -27.83 -14.66
C PRO A 74 9.80 -27.62 -14.87
N HIS A 75 9.30 -26.40 -14.64
CA HIS A 75 7.88 -26.06 -14.77
C HIS A 75 7.46 -25.68 -16.20
N ASN A 76 8.41 -25.35 -17.08
CA ASN A 76 8.17 -24.92 -18.48
C ASN A 76 7.04 -23.87 -18.63
N LEU A 77 7.02 -22.89 -17.72
CA LEU A 77 5.93 -21.91 -17.58
C LEU A 77 5.94 -20.81 -18.64
N LYS A 78 7.02 -20.65 -19.40
CA LYS A 78 7.22 -19.51 -20.30
C LYS A 78 6.05 -19.29 -21.26
N ASN A 79 5.61 -20.36 -21.93
CA ASN A 79 4.53 -20.28 -22.91
C ASN A 79 3.16 -20.18 -22.24
N ASP A 80 2.96 -20.92 -21.15
CA ASP A 80 1.72 -20.91 -20.35
C ASP A 80 1.42 -19.49 -19.87
N LEU A 81 2.40 -18.80 -19.27
CA LEU A 81 2.24 -17.43 -18.79
C LEU A 81 1.98 -16.43 -19.93
N ARG A 82 2.59 -16.63 -21.11
CA ARG A 82 2.34 -15.74 -22.26
C ARG A 82 0.94 -15.92 -22.85
N ALA A 83 0.41 -17.14 -22.81
CA ALA A 83 -0.94 -17.44 -23.30
C ALA A 83 -2.03 -16.86 -22.39
N GLN A 84 -1.72 -16.67 -21.11
CA GLN A 84 -2.67 -16.27 -20.06
C GLN A 84 -2.50 -14.79 -19.62
N ARG A 85 -1.96 -13.95 -20.50
CA ARG A 85 -1.74 -12.51 -20.20
C ARG A 85 -3.05 -11.80 -19.92
N GLY A 86 -3.06 -10.97 -18.88
CA GLY A 86 -4.26 -10.26 -18.43
C GLY A 86 -5.18 -11.10 -17.56
N GLU A 87 -4.86 -12.37 -17.29
CA GLU A 87 -5.65 -13.17 -16.37
C GLU A 87 -5.22 -12.89 -14.93
N TYR A 88 -6.19 -12.73 -14.03
CA TYR A 88 -5.94 -12.54 -12.60
C TYR A 88 -6.40 -13.74 -11.79
N PHE A 89 -5.59 -14.17 -10.84
CA PHE A 89 -5.83 -15.34 -10.00
C PHE A 89 -5.60 -15.01 -8.53
N GLY A 90 -6.50 -15.46 -7.67
CA GLY A 90 -6.35 -15.28 -6.23
C GLY A 90 -6.60 -13.86 -5.76
N VAL A 91 -7.81 -13.35 -6.00
CA VAL A 91 -8.36 -12.24 -5.21
C VAL A 91 -8.62 -12.78 -3.81
N ARG A 92 -7.90 -12.29 -2.80
CA ARG A 92 -8.11 -12.63 -1.40
C ARG A 92 -8.35 -11.38 -0.59
N PHE A 93 -9.54 -11.28 0.00
CA PHE A 93 -9.88 -10.22 0.93
C PHE A 93 -9.29 -10.56 2.31
N ASN A 94 -8.18 -9.91 2.63
CA ASN A 94 -7.52 -9.99 3.92
C ASN A 94 -8.12 -8.95 4.87
N VAL A 95 -8.92 -9.47 5.77
CA VAL A 95 -9.47 -8.79 6.94
C VAL A 95 -8.37 -8.65 8.01
N LEU A 96 -7.83 -7.45 8.21
CA LEU A 96 -6.84 -7.19 9.28
C LEU A 96 -7.50 -6.52 10.48
N ASN A 97 -7.43 -7.17 11.63
CA ASN A 97 -7.78 -6.58 12.92
C ASN A 97 -6.57 -5.82 13.48
N LEU A 98 -6.49 -4.51 13.22
CA LEU A 98 -5.46 -3.65 13.80
C LEU A 98 -6.02 -3.04 15.09
N LYS A 99 -5.57 -3.55 16.24
CA LYS A 99 -6.00 -3.12 17.59
C LYS A 99 -5.82 -1.63 17.90
N GLU A 100 -5.14 -0.86 17.05
CA GLU A 100 -4.79 0.55 17.28
C GLU A 100 -5.36 1.52 16.22
N VAL A 101 -6.02 1.01 15.18
CA VAL A 101 -6.68 1.84 14.16
C VAL A 101 -8.16 1.52 14.16
N VAL A 102 -9.00 2.53 14.44
CA VAL A 102 -10.45 2.42 14.31
C VAL A 102 -10.80 2.36 12.81
N GLY A 103 -10.65 1.19 12.21
CA GLY A 103 -10.88 1.00 10.78
C GLY A 103 -10.44 -0.36 10.30
N PHE A 104 -11.18 -0.91 9.36
CA PHE A 104 -10.94 -2.22 8.78
C PHE A 104 -10.32 -2.00 7.40
N PRO A 105 -8.98 -2.10 7.22
CA PRO A 105 -8.43 -2.00 5.88
C PRO A 105 -8.80 -3.31 5.18
N ALA A 106 -9.83 -3.26 4.33
CA ALA A 106 -10.16 -4.34 3.42
C ALA A 106 -8.99 -4.44 2.43
N LYS A 107 -7.94 -5.16 2.84
CA LYS A 107 -6.76 -5.37 2.02
C LYS A 107 -7.10 -6.46 1.03
N VAL A 108 -6.96 -6.19 -0.25
CA VAL A 108 -7.20 -7.18 -1.29
C VAL A 108 -5.86 -7.58 -1.86
N GLU A 109 -5.49 -8.83 -1.70
CA GLU A 109 -4.38 -9.40 -2.44
C GLU A 109 -4.89 -9.79 -3.83
N ILE A 110 -4.23 -9.29 -4.88
CA ILE A 110 -4.54 -9.64 -6.27
C ILE A 110 -3.25 -10.15 -6.91
N SER A 111 -3.24 -11.41 -7.34
CA SER A 111 -2.18 -11.94 -8.20
C SER A 111 -2.68 -11.99 -9.64
N TYR A 112 -1.82 -11.71 -10.61
CA TYR A 112 -2.20 -11.66 -12.02
C TYR A 112 -1.00 -11.84 -12.94
N ILE A 113 -1.28 -12.14 -14.21
CA ILE A 113 -0.27 -12.21 -15.26
C ILE A 113 -0.28 -10.89 -16.02
N ASP A 114 0.80 -10.12 -15.93
CA ASP A 114 0.88 -8.83 -16.59
C ASP A 114 1.02 -8.95 -18.11
N LYS A 115 0.92 -7.81 -18.80
CA LYS A 115 1.04 -7.72 -20.26
C LYS A 115 2.33 -8.32 -20.83
N ASP A 116 3.39 -8.36 -20.03
CA ASP A 116 4.71 -8.85 -20.44
C ASP A 116 4.78 -10.38 -20.25
N GLY A 117 3.83 -10.97 -19.52
CA GLY A 117 3.76 -12.39 -19.17
C GLY A 117 4.41 -12.70 -17.83
N ASN A 118 4.62 -11.69 -16.98
CA ASN A 118 5.16 -11.89 -15.64
C ASN A 118 4.03 -12.17 -14.66
N VAL A 119 4.30 -12.96 -13.63
CA VAL A 119 3.41 -13.06 -12.47
C VAL A 119 3.66 -11.86 -11.57
N ALA A 120 2.65 -11.03 -11.44
CA ALA A 120 2.62 -9.87 -10.56
C ALA A 120 1.66 -10.12 -9.40
N LYS A 121 1.93 -9.43 -8.30
CA LYS A 121 1.09 -9.39 -7.11
C LYS A 121 0.94 -7.95 -6.66
N VAL A 122 -0.21 -7.62 -6.10
CA VAL A 122 -0.44 -6.34 -5.44
C VAL A 122 -1.31 -6.53 -4.21
N ASP A 123 -0.87 -5.95 -3.10
CA ASP A 123 -1.65 -5.84 -1.87
C ASP A 123 -2.36 -4.49 -1.86
N VAL A 124 -3.62 -4.50 -2.27
CA VAL A 124 -4.47 -3.32 -2.42
C VAL A 124 -5.04 -2.92 -1.09
N ASP A 125 -4.75 -1.70 -0.64
CA ASP A 125 -5.45 -1.09 0.48
C ASP A 125 -6.62 -0.25 -0.05
N LEU A 126 -7.83 -0.81 0.01
CA LEU A 126 -9.02 -0.12 -0.51
C LEU A 126 -9.29 1.22 0.17
N SER A 127 -8.83 1.43 1.42
CA SER A 127 -8.98 2.71 2.11
C SER A 127 -8.21 3.86 1.44
N LYS A 128 -7.18 3.51 0.66
CA LYS A 128 -6.36 4.47 -0.08
C LYS A 128 -6.94 4.77 -1.47
N ILE A 129 -8.03 4.15 -1.90
CA ILE A 129 -8.58 4.37 -3.24
C ILE A 129 -9.85 5.22 -3.16
N LEU A 130 -9.87 6.35 -3.87
CA LEU A 130 -10.96 7.32 -3.83
C LEU A 130 -12.32 6.70 -4.21
N THR A 131 -12.35 5.84 -5.23
CA THR A 131 -13.58 5.13 -5.65
C THR A 131 -14.08 4.08 -4.66
N TYR A 132 -13.33 3.75 -3.62
CA TYR A 132 -13.72 2.82 -2.56
C TYR A 132 -13.85 3.51 -1.19
N LYS A 133 -13.70 4.84 -1.11
CA LYS A 133 -13.82 5.60 0.15
C LYS A 133 -15.20 5.47 0.81
N ASP A 134 -16.26 5.33 0.02
CA ASP A 134 -17.62 5.09 0.48
C ASP A 134 -17.78 3.72 1.16
N VAL A 135 -16.89 2.78 0.81
CA VAL A 135 -16.86 1.44 1.36
C VAL A 135 -15.62 1.17 2.21
N ALA A 136 -14.81 2.19 2.48
CA ALA A 136 -13.86 2.15 3.58
C ALA A 136 -14.68 1.93 4.86
N ILE A 137 -14.77 0.68 5.30
CA ILE A 137 -15.61 0.29 6.42
C ILE A 137 -14.95 0.83 7.69
N PHE A 138 -15.47 1.94 8.19
CA PHE A 138 -15.23 2.39 9.56
C PHE A 138 -16.07 1.51 10.50
N GLY A 139 -15.41 0.56 11.16
CA GLY A 139 -15.96 -0.17 12.30
C GLY A 139 -16.57 -1.55 12.01
N SER A 140 -15.91 -2.58 12.57
CA SER A 140 -16.55 -3.76 13.15
C SER A 140 -15.63 -4.32 14.23
N MET A 141 -16.15 -4.42 15.46
CA MET A 141 -15.47 -4.90 16.66
C MET A 141 -15.42 -6.45 16.74
N SER A 142 -15.43 -7.17 15.62
CA SER A 142 -15.52 -8.64 15.64
C SER A 142 -14.24 -9.32 15.17
N SER A 143 -13.70 -10.18 16.03
CA SER A 143 -12.65 -11.15 15.69
C SER A 143 -13.14 -12.31 14.80
N ASN A 144 -14.43 -12.32 14.43
CA ASN A 144 -15.03 -13.40 13.64
C ASN A 144 -14.91 -13.10 12.12
N SER A 145 -14.18 -13.94 11.39
CA SER A 145 -13.97 -13.84 9.94
C SER A 145 -15.25 -13.85 9.12
N ASP A 146 -16.24 -14.64 9.52
CA ASP A 146 -17.44 -14.90 8.71
C ASP A 146 -18.36 -13.68 8.68
N LYS A 147 -18.49 -13.00 9.83
CA LYS A 147 -19.23 -11.73 9.93
C LYS A 147 -18.59 -10.64 9.09
N ASN A 148 -17.26 -10.64 9.02
CA ASN A 148 -16.53 -9.65 8.25
C ASN A 148 -16.67 -9.90 6.75
N GLN A 149 -16.68 -11.17 6.31
CA GLN A 149 -16.98 -11.53 4.93
C GLN A 149 -18.43 -11.15 4.56
N GLU A 150 -19.41 -11.47 5.41
CA GLU A 150 -20.81 -11.09 5.20
C GLU A 150 -20.97 -9.57 5.02
N MET A 151 -20.22 -8.77 5.79
CA MET A 151 -20.22 -7.31 5.64
C MET A 151 -19.62 -6.84 4.30
N LEU A 152 -18.59 -7.52 3.79
CA LEU A 152 -18.03 -7.23 2.45
C LEU A 152 -19.06 -7.56 1.36
N ASP A 153 -19.74 -8.69 1.49
CA ASP A 153 -20.74 -9.17 0.53
C ASP A 153 -21.99 -8.27 0.52
N GLN A 154 -22.50 -7.88 1.69
CA GLN A 154 -23.63 -6.93 1.81
C GLN A 154 -23.35 -5.57 1.16
N ARG A 155 -22.09 -5.16 1.12
CA ARG A 155 -21.66 -3.91 0.48
C ARG A 155 -21.23 -4.08 -0.97
N GLY A 156 -21.30 -5.29 -1.53
CA GLY A 156 -20.92 -5.59 -2.91
C GLY A 156 -19.46 -5.29 -3.23
N ILE A 157 -18.56 -5.36 -2.24
CA ILE A 157 -17.14 -5.07 -2.44
C ILE A 157 -16.47 -6.05 -3.40
N PRO A 158 -16.65 -7.38 -3.25
CA PRO A 158 -16.07 -8.33 -4.19
C PRO A 158 -16.49 -8.04 -5.63
N ASP A 159 -17.79 -7.82 -5.86
CA ASP A 159 -18.35 -7.55 -7.18
C ASP A 159 -17.78 -6.27 -7.80
N ARG A 160 -17.65 -5.18 -7.02
CA ARG A 160 -17.05 -3.91 -7.49
C ARG A 160 -15.59 -4.08 -7.88
N VAL A 161 -14.81 -4.83 -7.09
CA VAL A 161 -13.40 -5.12 -7.40
C VAL A 161 -13.31 -5.94 -8.68
N ASP A 162 -14.13 -6.98 -8.83
CA ASP A 162 -14.16 -7.81 -10.04
C ASP A 162 -14.59 -7.00 -11.27
N GLU A 163 -15.59 -6.12 -11.16
CA GLU A 163 -16.00 -5.21 -12.23
C GLU A 163 -14.89 -4.25 -12.64
N ASP A 164 -14.20 -3.64 -11.68
CA ASP A 164 -13.10 -2.72 -11.97
C ASP A 164 -11.90 -3.44 -12.59
N LEU A 165 -11.59 -4.66 -12.13
CA LEU A 165 -10.59 -5.50 -12.76
C LEU A 165 -10.98 -5.82 -14.22
N ALA A 166 -12.24 -6.17 -14.47
CA ALA A 166 -12.75 -6.40 -15.82
C ALA A 166 -12.62 -5.16 -16.72
N LYS A 167 -12.92 -3.96 -16.20
CA LYS A 167 -12.74 -2.69 -16.93
C LYS A 167 -11.27 -2.38 -17.25
N LEU A 168 -10.35 -2.84 -16.40
CA LEU A 168 -8.91 -2.73 -16.61
C LEU A 168 -8.36 -3.76 -17.61
N GLY A 169 -9.23 -4.61 -18.17
CA GLY A 169 -8.87 -5.66 -19.11
C GLY A 169 -8.39 -6.93 -18.44
N PHE A 170 -8.58 -7.07 -17.13
CA PHE A 170 -8.31 -8.31 -16.44
C PHE A 170 -9.50 -9.27 -16.62
N SER A 171 -9.25 -10.50 -17.06
CA SER A 171 -10.29 -11.51 -17.15
C SER A 171 -10.28 -12.40 -15.90
N HIS A 172 -11.44 -12.54 -15.26
CA HIS A 172 -11.60 -13.41 -14.09
C HIS A 172 -11.28 -14.83 -14.49
N MET A 173 -10.31 -15.39 -13.80
CA MET A 173 -9.67 -16.62 -14.22
C MET A 173 -10.41 -17.84 -13.67
N ASN A 174 -11.64 -18.04 -14.14
CA ASN A 174 -12.40 -19.26 -13.84
C ASN A 174 -11.84 -20.51 -14.55
N SER A 175 -10.82 -20.36 -15.41
CA SER A 175 -10.30 -21.43 -16.27
C SER A 175 -8.78 -21.52 -16.35
N MET A 176 -8.01 -21.00 -15.38
CA MET A 176 -6.61 -21.43 -15.32
C MET A 176 -6.60 -22.93 -15.07
N ASP A 177 -5.87 -23.68 -15.89
CA ASP A 177 -5.59 -25.07 -15.59
C ASP A 177 -4.99 -25.13 -14.17
N ILE A 178 -5.60 -25.92 -13.29
CA ILE A 178 -5.13 -26.13 -11.91
C ILE A 178 -3.65 -26.51 -11.92
N GLU A 179 -3.18 -27.17 -12.99
CA GLU A 179 -1.78 -27.50 -13.20
C GLU A 179 -0.89 -26.26 -13.40
N ILE A 180 -1.32 -25.27 -14.20
CA ILE A 180 -0.58 -24.01 -14.40
C ILE A 180 -0.46 -23.26 -13.07
N ARG A 181 -1.52 -23.20 -12.28
CA ARG A 181 -1.48 -22.57 -10.96
C ARG A 181 -0.48 -23.25 -10.02
N LYS A 182 -0.50 -24.57 -9.95
CA LYS A 182 0.45 -25.36 -9.14
C LYS A 182 1.89 -25.11 -9.57
N LYS A 183 2.15 -25.04 -10.88
CA LYS A 183 3.46 -24.71 -11.43
C LYS A 183 3.89 -23.30 -11.01
N ILE A 184 3.00 -22.31 -11.08
CA ILE A 184 3.29 -20.93 -10.65
C ILE A 184 3.64 -20.89 -9.16
N ASP A 185 2.86 -21.57 -8.30
CA ASP A 185 3.11 -21.62 -6.86
C ASP A 185 4.46 -22.29 -6.53
N ALA A 186 4.80 -23.37 -7.24
CA ALA A 186 6.08 -24.07 -7.11
C ALA A 186 7.26 -23.19 -7.56
N ALA A 187 7.20 -22.62 -8.76
CA ALA A 187 8.24 -21.73 -9.29
C ALA A 187 8.46 -20.48 -8.41
N THR A 188 7.37 -19.91 -7.89
CA THR A 188 7.44 -18.78 -6.94
C THR A 188 8.14 -19.18 -5.65
N SER A 189 7.85 -20.37 -5.12
CA SER A 189 8.48 -20.88 -3.90
C SER A 189 9.97 -21.16 -4.10
N GLU A 190 10.33 -21.81 -5.20
CA GLU A 190 11.72 -22.07 -5.58
C GLU A 190 12.53 -20.78 -5.73
N LYS A 191 11.97 -19.76 -6.40
CA LYS A 191 12.61 -18.44 -6.53
C LYS A 191 12.85 -17.82 -5.16
N ARG A 192 11.86 -17.89 -4.27
CA ARG A 192 11.99 -17.35 -2.90
C ARG A 192 13.10 -18.05 -2.12
N GLU A 193 13.23 -19.37 -2.25
CA GLU A 193 14.31 -20.13 -1.63
C GLU A 193 15.68 -19.78 -2.21
N ARG A 194 15.78 -19.65 -3.53
CA ARG A 194 17.02 -19.23 -4.20
C ARG A 194 17.48 -17.85 -3.74
N LEU A 195 16.61 -16.84 -3.83
CA LEU A 195 16.92 -15.49 -3.35
C LEU A 195 17.27 -15.48 -1.85
N GLY A 196 16.60 -16.33 -1.06
CA GLY A 196 16.92 -16.52 0.36
C GLY A 196 18.31 -17.12 0.61
N ARG A 197 18.77 -18.06 -0.23
CA ARG A 197 20.14 -18.61 -0.17
C ARG A 197 21.17 -17.57 -0.59
N GLU A 198 20.95 -16.90 -1.72
CA GLU A 198 21.84 -15.84 -2.24
C GLU A 198 22.04 -14.72 -1.20
N ALA A 199 20.96 -14.26 -0.56
CA ALA A 199 21.04 -13.22 0.47
C ALA A 199 21.81 -13.68 1.73
N ARG A 200 21.71 -14.96 2.11
CA ARG A 200 22.48 -15.51 3.25
C ARG A 200 23.97 -15.64 2.92
N GLU A 201 24.31 -16.01 1.68
CA GLU A 201 25.69 -16.12 1.23
C GLU A 201 26.36 -14.75 1.08
N GLN A 202 25.63 -13.74 0.59
CA GLN A 202 26.11 -12.36 0.54
C GLN A 202 26.40 -11.80 1.93
N LYS A 203 25.48 -11.98 2.89
CA LYS A 203 25.72 -11.57 4.28
C LYS A 203 26.95 -12.24 4.87
N LYS A 204 27.16 -13.55 4.66
CA LYS A 204 28.38 -14.22 5.14
C LYS A 204 29.65 -13.58 4.59
N LYS A 205 29.68 -13.23 3.30
CA LYS A 205 30.83 -12.57 2.67
C LYS A 205 31.06 -11.13 3.16
N GLU A 206 30.02 -10.41 3.56
CA GLU A 206 30.15 -9.06 4.14
C GLU A 206 30.69 -9.05 5.58
N PHE A 207 30.54 -10.15 6.33
CA PHE A 207 31.03 -10.29 7.71
C PHE A 207 32.41 -10.97 7.82
N ASP A 208 32.98 -11.44 6.71
CA ASP A 208 34.33 -12.06 6.66
C ASP A 208 35.45 -11.02 6.40
N PHE A 209 35.20 -9.73 6.66
CA PHE A 209 36.17 -8.62 6.62
C PHE A 209 36.51 -8.11 8.02
#